data_AF-A0A351CBD1-F1
#
_entry.id   AF-A0A351CBD1-F1
#
_cell.length_a   1.000
_cell.length_b   1.000
_cell.length_c   1.000
_cell.angle_alpha   90.00
_cell.angle_beta   90.00
_cell.angle_gamma   90.00
#
_symmetry.space_group_name_H-M   'P 1'
#
loop_
_entity.id
_entity.type
_entity.pdbx_description
1 polymer ?
#
loop_
_entity_poly.entity_id
_entity_poly.type
_entity_poly.pdbx_seq_one_letter_code
_entity_poly.pdbx_strand_id
1 'polypeptide(L)' 'MRDEIMEIQQLLNNLGFDAGSDDGLAGSRTHTAIRAFQKENSLPPDGYPSPALLKLLRSLLIAPF' A
#
# COMPACT_ATOMS: atom_id res chain seq x y z
N MET A 1 10.60 -5.55 -7.45
CA MET A 1 10.71 -4.49 -6.43
C MET A 1 10.15 -3.16 -6.90
N ARG A 2 10.66 -2.52 -7.96
CA ARG A 2 10.09 -1.22 -8.41
C ARG A 2 8.62 -1.33 -8.82
N ASP A 3 8.27 -2.32 -9.65
CA ASP A 3 6.89 -2.54 -10.10
C ASP A 3 5.94 -2.87 -8.93
N GLU A 4 6.44 -3.58 -7.92
CA GLU A 4 5.67 -3.90 -6.71
C GLU A 4 5.38 -2.65 -5.87
N ILE A 5 6.32 -1.70 -5.79
CA ILE A 5 6.11 -0.43 -5.09
C ILE A 5 5.11 0.43 -5.86
N MET A 6 5.21 0.49 -7.19
CA MET A 6 4.23 1.20 -8.03
C MET A 6 2.83 0.65 -7.78
N GLU A 7 2.69 -0.67 -7.77
CA GLU A 7 1.40 -1.31 -7.52
C GLU A 7 0.89 -1.03 -6.11
N ILE A 8 1.75 -1.11 -5.07
CA ILE A 8 1.37 -0.72 -3.71
C ILE A 8 0.84 0.72 -3.67
N GLN A 9 1.52 1.66 -4.33
CA GLN A 9 1.10 3.07 -4.40
C GLN A 9 -0.26 3.20 -5.09
N GLN A 10 -0.47 2.55 -6.23
CA GLN A 10 -1.75 2.55 -6.94
C GLN A 10 -2.88 1.98 -6.08
N LEU A 11 -2.65 0.84 -5.43
CA LEU A 11 -3.63 0.17 -4.59
C LEU A 11 -4.00 1.01 -3.37
N LEU A 12 -3.01 1.60 -2.69
CA LEU A 12 -3.23 2.49 -1.56
C LEU A 12 -4.05 3.73 -1.97
N ASN A 13 -3.70 4.36 -3.09
CA ASN A 13 -4.44 5.49 -3.63
C ASN A 13 -5.90 5.11 -3.97
N ASN A 14 -6.12 3.95 -4.57
CA ASN A 14 -7.46 3.44 -4.87
C ASN A 14 -8.30 3.18 -3.61
N LEU A 15 -7.65 2.79 -2.51
CA LEU A 15 -8.29 2.60 -1.20
C LEU A 15 -8.45 3.91 -0.42
N GLY A 16 -7.99 5.05 -0.96
CA GLY A 16 -8.11 6.37 -0.34
C GLY A 16 -6.94 6.79 0.56
N PHE A 17 -5.85 6.02 0.58
CA PHE A 17 -4.62 6.38 1.28
C PHE A 17 -3.67 7.12 0.32
N ASP A 18 -3.37 8.39 0.59
CA ASP A 18 -2.46 9.20 -0.25
C ASP A 18 -1.01 8.70 -0.19
N ALA A 19 -0.66 7.80 -1.12
CA ALA A 19 0.67 7.24 -1.26
C ALA A 19 1.58 8.09 -2.17
N GLY A 20 1.08 9.22 -2.69
CA GLY A 20 1.74 10.03 -3.71
C GLY A 20 1.67 9.40 -5.10
N SER A 21 2.58 9.82 -5.98
CA SER A 21 2.69 9.28 -7.35
C SER A 21 3.11 7.81 -7.33
N ASP A 22 2.54 7.02 -8.23
CA ASP A 22 2.87 5.62 -8.49
C ASP A 22 4.14 5.46 -9.34
N ASP A 23 5.22 6.11 -8.91
CA ASP A 23 6.52 6.16 -9.61
C ASP A 23 7.48 4.99 -9.27
N GLY A 24 7.10 4.20 -8.26
CA GLY A 24 7.86 3.07 -7.75
C GLY A 24 8.90 3.46 -6.70
N LEU A 25 8.84 4.70 -6.19
CA LEU A 25 9.70 5.21 -5.15
C LEU A 25 8.92 5.30 -3.82
N ALA A 26 9.32 4.48 -2.84
CA ALA A 26 8.73 4.52 -1.51
C ALA A 26 9.21 5.78 -0.76
N GLY A 27 8.59 6.93 -1.07
CA GLY A 27 8.84 8.21 -0.40
C GLY A 27 8.09 8.33 0.92
N SER A 28 8.24 9.48 1.58
CA SER A 28 7.56 9.77 2.85
C SER A 28 6.04 9.59 2.78
N ARG A 29 5.40 10.04 1.70
CA ARG A 29 3.95 9.85 1.48
C ARG A 29 3.57 8.37 1.41
N THR A 30 4.31 7.58 0.62
CA THR A 30 4.09 6.14 0.52
C THR A 30 4.24 5.45 1.87
N HIS A 31 5.28 5.79 2.65
CA HIS A 31 5.44 5.26 4.01
C HIS A 31 4.29 5.63 4.94
N THR A 32 3.82 6.88 4.89
CA THR A 32 2.66 7.33 5.68
C THR A 32 1.38 6.60 5.27
N ALA A 33 1.12 6.42 3.97
CA ALA A 33 -0.03 5.70 3.45
C ALA A 33 -0.01 4.23 3.87
N ILE A 34 1.14 3.57 3.74
CA ILE A 34 1.31 2.18 4.20
C ILE A 34 1.02 2.06 5.68
N ARG A 35 1.54 2.99 6.49
CA ARG A 35 1.34 2.98 7.94
C ARG A 35 -0.12 3.17 8.33
N ALA A 36 -0.82 4.07 7.65
CA ALA A 36 -2.25 4.31 7.85
C ALA A 36 -3.06 3.06 7.49
N PHE A 37 -2.78 2.46 6.33
CA PHE A 37 -3.41 1.23 5.89
C PHE A 37 -3.18 0.06 6.87
N GLN A 38 -1.95 -0.13 7.32
CA GLN A 38 -1.61 -1.16 8.31
C GLN A 38 -2.38 -0.95 9.61
N LYS A 39 -2.44 0.30 10.11
CA LYS A 39 -3.19 0.64 11.32
C LYS A 39 -4.69 0.31 11.18
N GLU A 40 -5.28 0.62 10.04
CA GLU A 40 -6.71 0.36 9.77
C GLU A 40 -7.02 -1.14 9.69
N ASN A 41 -6.07 -1.93 9.19
CA ASN A 41 -6.20 -3.39 9.08
C ASN A 41 -5.65 -4.14 10.31
N SER A 42 -5.41 -3.46 11.43
CA SER A 42 -4.84 -4.06 12.67
C SER A 42 -3.51 -4.79 12.47
N LEU A 43 -2.72 -4.35 11.48
CA LEU A 43 -1.37 -4.85 11.20
C LEU A 43 -0.32 -4.01 11.94
N PRO A 44 0.89 -4.55 12.19
CA PRO A 44 2.02 -3.77 12.68
C PRO A 44 2.31 -2.58 11.75
N PRO A 45 2.19 -1.32 12.23
CA PRO A 45 2.31 -0.14 11.39
C PRO A 45 3.78 0.28 11.21
N ASP A 46 4.57 -0.60 10.59
CA ASP A 46 5.98 -0.37 10.28
C ASP A 46 6.18 0.67 9.16
N GLY A 47 5.16 0.87 8.32
CA GLY A 47 5.17 1.81 7.21
C GLY A 47 5.97 1.36 6.01
N TYR A 48 6.44 0.11 5.92
CA TYR A 48 7.32 -0.35 4.85
C TYR A 48 6.58 -1.18 3.79
N PRO A 49 6.92 -0.96 2.50
CA PRO A 49 6.41 -1.82 1.44
C PRO A 49 6.98 -3.22 1.60
N SER A 50 6.12 -4.23 1.51
CA SER A 50 6.52 -5.63 1.60
C SER A 50 5.68 -6.51 0.67
N PRO A 51 6.18 -7.68 0.25
CA PRO A 51 5.38 -8.61 -0.55
C PRO A 51 4.09 -9.06 0.15
N ALA A 52 4.12 -9.16 1.49
CA ALA A 52 2.95 -9.51 2.30
C ALA A 52 1.89 -8.40 2.24
N LEU A 53 2.31 -7.13 2.34
CA LEU A 53 1.42 -5.98 2.18
C LEU A 53 0.77 -5.96 0.79
N LEU A 54 1.56 -6.14 -0.26
CA LEU A 54 1.05 -6.17 -1.64
C LEU A 54 0.01 -7.28 -1.85
N LYS A 55 0.28 -8.49 -1.33
CA LYS A 55 -0.67 -9.60 -1.41
C LYS A 55 -1.99 -9.27 -0.72
N LEU A 56 -1.93 -8.61 0.44
CA LEU A 56 -3.11 -8.23 1.19
C LEU A 56 -3.91 -7.11 0.49
N LEU A 57 -3.23 -6.08 -0.05
CA LEU A 57 -3.86 -5.05 -0.88
C LEU A 57 -4.57 -5.65 -2.11
N ARG A 58 -3.94 -6.61 -2.79
CA ARG A 58 -4.56 -7.35 -3.90
C ARG A 58 -5.81 -8.10 -3.47
N SER A 59 -5.77 -8.76 -2.30
CA SER A 59 -6.94 -9.51 -1.81
C SER A 59 -8.16 -8.62 -1.53
N LEU A 60 -7.95 -7.36 -1.13
CA LEU A 60 -9.03 -6.42 -0.85
C LEU A 60 -9.74 -5.91 -2.11
N LEU A 61 -9.04 -5.80 -3.24
CA LEU A 61 -9.65 -5.38 -4.52
C LEU A 61 -10.21 -6.55 -5.35
N ILE A 62 -9.73 -7.77 -5.13
CA ILE A 62 -10.14 -8.95 -5.92
C ILE A 62 -11.36 -9.64 -5.30
N ALA A 63 -11.75 -9.34 -4.05
CA ALA A 63 -12.94 -9.92 -3.44
C ALA A 63 -14.22 -9.39 -4.15
N PRO A 64 -14.94 -10.22 -4.94
CA PRO A 64 -16.26 -9.85 -5.41
C PRO A 64 -17.23 -10.00 -4.25
N PHE A 65 -18.10 -9.00 -4.05
CA PHE A 65 -19.30 -9.18 -3.26
C PHE A 65 -20.26 -10.14 -3.96
#